data_AF-A0A9D1I610-F1
#
_entry.id   AF-A0A9D1I610-F1
#
_cell.length_a   1.000
_cell.length_b   1.000
_cell.length_c   1.000
_cell.angle_alpha   90.00
_cell.angle_beta   90.00
_cell.angle_gamma   90.00
#
_symmetry.space_group_name_H-M   'P 1'
#
loop_
_entity.id
_entity.type
_entity.pdbx_description
1 polymer ?
#
loop_
_entity_poly.entity_id
_entity_poly.type
_entity_poly.pdbx_seq_one_letter_code
_entity_poly.pdbx_strand_id
1 'polypeptide(L)' 'ILFVGTGALMSPISVKQAESISGIAHAVAIEAQ' A
#
# COMPACT_ATOMS: atom_id res chain seq x y z
N ILE A 1 18.61 3.81 -5.28
CA ILE A 1 17.75 2.83 -4.54
C ILE A 1 16.31 3.13 -4.88
N LEU A 2 15.50 2.11 -5.20
CA LEU A 2 14.06 2.27 -5.36
C LEU A 2 13.37 1.75 -4.10
N PHE A 3 12.80 2.65 -3.30
CA PHE A 3 11.99 2.28 -2.14
C PHE A 3 10.52 2.24 -2.56
N VAL A 4 9.82 1.15 -2.24
CA VAL A 4 8.39 1.01 -2.58
C VAL A 4 7.61 0.75 -1.30
N GLY A 5 6.93 1.79 -0.80
CA GLY A 5 6.02 1.66 0.32
C GLY A 5 4.71 1.03 -0.14
N THR A 6 4.32 -0.09 0.47
CA THR A 6 3.06 -0.78 0.18
C THR A 6 2.05 -0.59 1.31
N GLY A 7 0.77 -0.53 0.98
CA GLY A 7 -0.31 -0.44 1.96
C GLY A 7 -1.56 -1.22 1.55
N ALA A 8 -2.35 -1.61 2.54
CA ALA A 8 -3.69 -2.15 2.36
C ALA A 8 -4.71 -1.06 2.73
N LEU A 9 -5.56 -0.66 1.79
CA LEU A 9 -6.57 0.38 1.99
C LEU A 9 -7.80 -0.25 2.66
N MET A 10 -7.71 -0.47 3.97
CA MET A 10 -8.72 -1.22 4.73
C MET A 10 -9.39 -0.41 5.83
N SER A 11 -10.60 -0.86 6.19
CA SER A 11 -11.32 -0.44 7.40
C SER A 11 -11.81 -1.69 8.16
N PRO A 12 -12.20 -1.57 9.44
CA PRO A 12 -12.80 -2.68 10.18
C PRO A 12 -14.06 -3.24 9.51
N ILE A 13 -14.81 -2.42 8.76
CA ILE A 13 -16.03 -2.83 8.07
C ILE A 13 -15.72 -3.71 6.86
N SER A 14 -14.76 -3.30 6.01
CA SER A 14 -14.36 -4.07 4.83
C SER A 14 -13.85 -5.47 5.18
N VAL A 15 -13.20 -5.62 6.34
CA VAL A 15 -12.83 -6.95 6.88
C VAL A 15 -14.06 -7.75 7.30
N LYS A 16 -14.97 -7.14 8.07
CA LYS A 16 -16.16 -7.81 8.60
C LYS A 16 -17.11 -8.29 7.51
N GLN A 17 -17.19 -7.56 6.40
CA GLN A 17 -18.03 -7.91 5.26
C GLN A 17 -17.31 -8.82 4.26
N ALA A 18 -16.07 -9.24 4.57
CA ALA A 18 -15.22 -10.05 3.70
C ALA A 18 -15.08 -9.43 2.29
N GLU A 19 -14.99 -8.10 2.23
CA GLU A 19 -14.74 -7.40 0.97
C GLU A 19 -13.30 -7.67 0.49
N SER A 20 -13.11 -7.61 -0.83
CA SER A 20 -11.76 -7.62 -1.39
C SER A 20 -11.04 -6.33 -0.98
N ILE A 21 -9.91 -6.44 -0.29
CA ILE A 21 -9.12 -5.30 0.17
C ILE A 21 -8.22 -4.79 -0.97
N SER A 22 -8.34 -3.51 -1.29
CA SER A 22 -7.48 -2.89 -2.30
C SER A 22 -6.08 -2.62 -1.76
N GLY A 23 -5.06 -2.94 -2.54
CA GLY A 23 -3.65 -2.63 -2.25
C GLY A 23 -3.18 -1.36 -2.94
N ILE A 24 -2.16 -0.72 -2.39
CA ILE A 24 -1.47 0.43 -3.01
C ILE A 24 0.04 0.30 -2.87
N ALA A 25 0.79 0.82 -3.84
CA ALA A 25 2.23 0.91 -3.81
C ALA A 25 2.69 2.30 -4.28
N HIS A 26 3.57 2.94 -3.50
CA HIS A 26 4.19 4.22 -3.85
C HIS A 26 5.69 4.06 -3.94
N ALA A 27 6.26 4.43 -5.09
CA ALA A 27 7.68 4.29 -5.37
C ALA A 27 8.42 5.63 -5.20
N VAL A 28 9.56 5.60 -4.50
CA VAL A 28 10.46 6.73 -4.30
C VAL A 28 11.86 6.29 -4.74
N ALA A 29 12.41 6.97 -5.75
CA ALA A 29 13.79 6.78 -6.18
C ALA A 29 14.71 7.70 -5.34
N ILE A 30 15.74 7.10 -4.75
CA ILE A 30 16.80 7.80 -4.00
C ILE A 30 18.10 7.61 -4.76
N GLU A 31 18.71 8.70 -5.21
CA GLU A 31 19.95 8.70 -5.98
C GLU A 31 21.07 9.38 -5.19
N ALA A 32 22.31 8.92 -5.37
CA ALA A 32 23.48 9.63 -4.85
C ALA A 32 23.71 10.89 -5.70
N GLN A 33 24.16 11.96 -5.05
CA GLN A 33 24.38 13.25 -5.70
C GLN A 33 25.57 13.22 -6.67
#